data_AF-A0A1E1WXJ9-F1
#
_entry.id   AF-A0A1E1WXJ9-F1
#
_cell.length_a   1.000
_cell.length_b   1.000
_cell.length_c   1.000
_cell.angle_alpha   90.00
_cell.angle_beta   90.00
_cell.angle_gamma   90.00
#
_symmetry.space_group_name_H-M   'P 1'
#
loop_
_entity.id
_entity.type
_entity.pdbx_description
1 polymer ?
#
loop_
_entity_poly.entity_id
_entity_poly.type
_entity_poly.pdbx_seq_one_letter_code
_entity_poly.pdbx_strand_id
1 'polypeptide(L)'
;MAWPWLLLHSVVGRVLGHAVPSLVPHYHVAYSLLFVSLKLGFASAAFFVFEHTVFFALAWLRLPVLSYVVAFFMVSHYDLFGYDFFRIVSQRNGHNSYFVTVVSFYWTVLRCLSFCMDCNSGSEDEIAANRRGRRRLPSYWKTLSYAVYLPPLFLGPLQNYEDFLCSAEKPKPAFTMREFIACVTGLLRTLVHFLLM
;
A
#
# COMPACT_ATOMS: atom_id res chain seq x y z
N MET A 1 2.84 19.50 -7.55
CA MET A 1 4.16 18.91 -7.84
C MET A 1 4.44 17.74 -6.88
N ALA A 2 4.28 16.49 -7.33
CA ALA A 2 4.51 15.27 -6.53
C ALA A 2 5.82 14.55 -6.87
N TRP A 3 6.52 14.98 -7.92
CA TRP A 3 7.76 14.37 -8.40
C TRP A 3 8.94 14.38 -7.40
N PRO A 4 9.13 15.39 -6.51
CA PRO A 4 10.22 15.36 -5.54
C PRO A 4 10.00 14.27 -4.47
N TRP A 5 8.72 13.98 -4.18
CA TRP A 5 8.35 12.91 -3.28
C TRP A 5 8.71 11.55 -3.90
N LEU A 6 8.30 11.28 -5.14
CA LEU A 6 8.65 10.03 -5.82
C LEU A 6 10.17 9.77 -5.87
N LEU A 7 10.96 10.83 -6.13
CA LEU A 7 12.42 10.74 -6.09
C LEU A 7 12.92 10.42 -4.67
N LEU A 8 12.43 11.13 -3.65
CA LEU A 8 12.79 10.89 -2.25
C LEU A 8 12.45 9.46 -1.81
N HIS A 9 11.27 8.96 -2.19
CA HIS A 9 10.85 7.58 -1.92
C HIS A 9 11.82 6.56 -2.54
N SER A 10 12.20 6.77 -3.80
CA SER A 10 13.07 5.86 -4.54
C SER A 10 14.52 5.86 -4.01
N VAL A 11 15.05 7.02 -3.65
CA VAL A 11 16.42 7.17 -3.13
C VAL A 11 16.50 6.61 -1.71
N VAL A 12 15.62 7.04 -0.81
CA VAL A 12 15.65 6.61 0.59
C VAL A 12 15.26 5.14 0.72
N GLY A 13 14.27 4.66 -0.04
CA GLY A 13 13.90 3.24 -0.06
C GLY A 13 15.00 2.30 -0.59
N ARG A 14 15.97 2.83 -1.35
CA ARG A 14 17.18 2.09 -1.77
C ARG A 14 18.26 2.14 -0.70
N VAL A 15 18.53 3.31 -0.12
CA VAL A 15 19.52 3.48 0.97
C VAL A 15 19.15 2.64 2.18
N LEU A 16 17.88 2.66 2.61
CA LEU A 16 17.40 1.87 3.74
C LEU A 16 17.42 0.37 3.44
N GLY A 17 17.17 -0.03 2.19
CA GLY A 17 17.25 -1.43 1.76
C GLY A 17 18.66 -2.02 1.83
N HIS A 18 19.70 -1.19 1.70
CA HIS A 18 21.09 -1.60 1.87
C HIS A 18 21.58 -1.49 3.32
N ALA A 19 21.16 -0.46 4.05
CA ALA A 19 21.62 -0.25 5.42
C ALA A 19 20.92 -1.18 6.43
N VAL A 20 19.58 -1.24 6.41
CA VAL A 20 18.78 -1.98 7.38
C VAL A 20 17.48 -2.50 6.73
N PRO A 21 17.51 -3.67 6.07
CA PRO A 21 16.36 -4.21 5.34
C PRO A 21 15.12 -4.46 6.23
N SER A 22 15.28 -4.65 7.54
CA SER A 22 14.17 -4.81 8.49
C SER A 22 13.36 -3.52 8.75
N LEU A 23 13.93 -2.35 8.49
CA LEU A 23 13.28 -1.04 8.69
C LEU A 23 12.52 -0.54 7.45
N VAL A 24 12.76 -1.13 6.28
CA VAL A 24 12.12 -0.78 5.01
C VAL A 24 10.59 -0.72 5.08
N PRO A 25 9.87 -1.72 5.64
CA PRO A 25 8.41 -1.65 5.72
C PRO A 25 7.90 -0.51 6.61
N HIS A 26 8.59 -0.22 7.72
CA HIS A 26 8.24 0.88 8.61
C HIS A 26 8.43 2.24 7.92
N TYR A 27 9.52 2.39 7.16
CA TYR A 27 9.76 3.59 6.36
C TYR A 27 8.70 3.77 5.28
N HIS A 28 8.34 2.71 4.55
CA HIS A 28 7.30 2.80 3.52
C HIS A 28 5.95 3.21 4.09
N VAL A 29 5.56 2.67 5.26
CA VAL A 29 4.34 3.09 5.96
C VAL A 29 4.43 4.56 6.37
N ALA A 30 5.48 4.95 7.10
CA ALA A 30 5.63 6.31 7.61
C ALA A 30 5.66 7.34 6.47
N TYR A 31 6.41 7.04 5.41
CA TYR A 31 6.50 7.88 4.22
C TYR A 31 5.15 8.02 3.51
N SER A 32 4.43 6.91 3.35
CA SER A 32 3.14 6.90 2.65
C SER A 32 2.08 7.65 3.45
N LEU A 33 2.01 7.43 4.77
CA LEU A 33 1.11 8.16 5.67
C LEU A 33 1.45 9.65 5.75
N LEU A 34 2.74 10.02 5.74
CA LEU A 34 3.17 11.41 5.71
C LEU A 34 2.75 12.07 4.39
N PHE A 35 2.97 11.41 3.26
CA PHE A 35 2.55 11.91 1.95
C PHE A 35 1.03 12.10 1.87
N VAL A 36 0.27 11.09 2.30
CA VAL A 36 -1.20 11.16 2.35
C VAL A 36 -1.65 12.30 3.27
N SER A 37 -1.07 12.41 4.46
CA SER A 37 -1.43 13.47 5.42
C SER A 37 -1.17 14.87 4.85
N LEU A 38 -0.07 15.05 4.11
CA LEU A 38 0.32 16.35 3.54
C LEU A 38 -0.43 16.70 2.25
N LYS A 39 -0.86 15.70 1.45
CA LYS A 39 -1.54 15.93 0.17
C LYS A 39 -3.06 15.80 0.24
N LEU A 40 -3.55 14.82 0.97
CA LEU A 40 -4.96 14.46 1.07
C LEU A 40 -5.58 14.92 2.40
N GLY A 41 -4.73 15.10 3.42
CA GLY A 41 -5.13 15.56 4.74
C GLY A 41 -5.00 14.44 5.78
N PHE A 42 -4.87 14.85 7.04
CA PHE A 42 -4.72 13.92 8.16
C PHE A 42 -5.92 12.97 8.32
N ALA A 43 -7.13 13.44 8.00
CA ALA A 43 -8.34 12.64 8.04
C ALA A 43 -8.28 11.44 7.06
N SER A 44 -7.80 11.66 5.83
CA SER A 44 -7.62 10.58 4.83
C SER A 44 -6.62 9.52 5.30
N ALA A 45 -5.51 9.94 5.90
CA ALA A 45 -4.53 9.00 6.46
C ALA A 45 -5.13 8.17 7.61
N ALA A 46 -5.93 8.80 8.48
CA ALA A 46 -6.63 8.10 9.56
C ALA A 46 -7.62 7.06 9.03
N PHE A 47 -8.37 7.36 7.96
CA PHE A 47 -9.26 6.40 7.31
C PHE A 47 -8.52 5.16 6.80
N PHE A 48 -7.39 5.32 6.09
CA PHE A 48 -6.63 4.17 5.59
C PHE A 48 -6.05 3.30 6.72
N VAL A 49 -5.59 3.91 7.81
CA VAL A 49 -5.12 3.15 8.98
C VAL A 49 -6.27 2.41 9.64
N PHE A 50 -7.41 3.09 9.86
CA PHE A 50 -8.59 2.50 10.46
C PHE A 50 -9.11 1.30 9.65
N GLU A 51 -9.26 1.49 8.34
CA GLU A 51 -9.68 0.45 7.42
C GLU A 51 -8.77 -0.78 7.49
N HIS A 52 -7.45 -0.57 7.40
CA HIS A 52 -6.48 -1.65 7.55
C HIS A 52 -6.58 -2.33 8.94
N THR A 53 -6.76 -1.59 10.04
CA THR A 53 -6.91 -2.20 11.37
C THR A 53 -8.13 -3.11 11.46
N VAL A 54 -9.25 -2.73 10.84
CA VAL A 54 -10.46 -3.54 10.79
C VAL A 54 -10.18 -4.84 10.05
N PHE A 55 -9.63 -4.78 8.84
CA PHE A 55 -9.30 -5.98 8.06
C PHE A 55 -8.21 -6.84 8.72
N PHE A 56 -7.24 -6.23 9.40
CA PHE A 56 -6.25 -6.99 10.16
C PHE A 56 -6.88 -7.76 11.32
N ALA A 57 -7.85 -7.17 12.03
CA ALA A 57 -8.62 -7.88 13.05
C ALA A 57 -9.47 -9.01 12.45
N LEU A 58 -10.09 -8.80 11.28
CA LEU A 58 -10.85 -9.83 10.56
C LEU A 58 -9.96 -11.00 10.12
N ALA A 59 -8.76 -10.71 9.62
CA ALA A 59 -7.77 -11.73 9.31
C ALA A 59 -7.34 -12.53 10.55
N TRP A 60 -7.33 -11.90 11.73
CA TRP A 60 -7.06 -12.60 12.98
C TRP A 60 -8.20 -13.53 13.42
N LEU A 61 -9.45 -13.13 13.15
CA LEU A 61 -10.64 -13.94 13.41
C LEU A 61 -10.78 -15.14 12.46
N ARG A 62 -10.12 -15.12 11.29
CA ARG A 62 -10.15 -16.18 10.27
C ARG A 62 -11.57 -16.55 9.81
N LEU A 63 -12.39 -15.52 9.58
CA LEU A 63 -13.77 -15.66 9.10
C LEU A 63 -13.89 -15.02 7.72
N PRO A 64 -13.75 -15.77 6.61
CA PRO A 64 -13.73 -15.20 5.27
C PRO A 64 -15.05 -14.52 4.92
N VAL A 65 -16.17 -15.10 5.35
CA VAL A 65 -17.52 -14.54 5.17
C VAL A 65 -17.62 -13.15 5.79
N LEU A 66 -17.07 -12.96 6.99
CA LEU A 66 -17.11 -11.68 7.68
C LEU A 66 -16.28 -10.62 6.94
N SER A 67 -15.12 -11.01 6.40
CA SER A 67 -14.29 -10.12 5.56
C SER A 67 -15.02 -9.64 4.31
N TYR A 68 -15.76 -10.53 3.62
CA TYR A 68 -16.58 -10.14 2.48
C TYR A 68 -17.73 -9.22 2.87
N VAL A 69 -18.43 -9.52 3.96
CA VAL A 69 -19.55 -8.68 4.45
C VAL A 69 -19.05 -7.28 4.80
N VAL A 70 -17.94 -7.16 5.54
CA VAL A 70 -17.37 -5.86 5.90
C VAL A 70 -16.86 -5.11 4.66
N ALA A 71 -16.21 -5.78 3.71
CA ALA A 71 -15.79 -5.17 2.46
C ALA A 71 -16.99 -4.65 1.66
N PHE A 72 -18.06 -5.43 1.56
CA PHE A 72 -19.30 -5.03 0.89
C PHE A 72 -19.93 -3.79 1.55
N PHE A 73 -20.01 -3.76 2.88
CA PHE A 73 -20.49 -2.59 3.60
C PHE A 73 -19.59 -1.36 3.41
N MET A 74 -18.26 -1.52 3.45
CA MET A 74 -17.31 -0.43 3.24
C MET A 74 -17.36 0.12 1.81
N VAL A 75 -17.63 -0.69 0.79
CA VAL A 75 -17.81 -0.21 -0.59
C VAL A 75 -19.19 0.42 -0.79
N SER A 76 -20.23 -0.22 -0.27
CA SER A 76 -21.62 0.17 -0.52
C SER A 76 -22.17 1.21 0.47
N HIS A 77 -21.35 1.70 1.41
CA HIS A 77 -21.81 2.58 2.48
C HIS A 77 -22.49 3.85 1.95
N TYR A 78 -21.97 4.41 0.86
CA TYR A 78 -22.51 5.63 0.25
C TYR A 78 -23.89 5.38 -0.35
N ASP A 79 -24.04 4.29 -1.11
CA ASP A 79 -25.30 3.94 -1.78
C ASP A 79 -26.37 3.44 -0.80
N LEU A 80 -25.97 2.72 0.26
CA LEU A 80 -26.90 2.14 1.23
C LEU A 80 -27.37 3.13 2.29
N PHE A 81 -26.47 3.99 2.79
CA PHE A 81 -26.76 4.85 3.94
C PHE A 81 -26.86 6.34 3.57
N GLY A 82 -26.53 6.72 2.33
CA GLY A 82 -26.51 8.13 1.90
C GLY A 82 -25.53 8.99 2.70
N TYR A 83 -24.60 8.37 3.43
CA TYR A 83 -23.70 9.06 4.35
C TYR A 83 -22.30 9.15 3.75
N ASP A 84 -21.89 10.37 3.40
CA ASP A 84 -20.55 10.63 2.87
C ASP A 84 -19.53 10.82 4.00
N PHE A 85 -18.86 9.73 4.41
CA PHE A 85 -17.79 9.78 5.41
C PHE A 85 -16.64 10.70 4.99
N PHE A 86 -16.42 10.87 3.68
CA PHE A 86 -15.35 11.69 3.13
C PHE A 86 -15.75 13.16 2.96
N ARG A 87 -16.98 13.55 3.33
CA ARG A 87 -17.41 14.96 3.30
C ARG A 87 -16.49 15.87 4.11
N ILE A 88 -15.95 15.38 5.23
CA ILE A 88 -14.97 16.10 6.06
C ILE A 88 -13.68 16.40 5.26
N VAL A 89 -13.24 15.45 4.43
CA VAL A 89 -12.06 15.61 3.56
C VAL A 89 -12.39 16.60 2.44
N SER A 90 -13.57 16.50 1.84
CA SER A 90 -14.05 17.42 0.80
C SER A 90 -14.08 18.87 1.27
N GLN A 91 -14.66 19.12 2.45
CA GLN A 91 -14.78 20.47 3.02
C GLN A 91 -13.43 21.11 3.35
N ARG A 92 -12.43 20.30 3.76
CA ARG A 92 -11.14 20.82 4.25
C ARG A 92 -10.07 20.93 3.17
N ASN A 93 -10.05 19.99 2.21
CA ASN A 93 -8.96 19.83 1.25
C ASN A 93 -9.39 19.98 -0.22
N GLY A 94 -10.69 20.15 -0.47
CA GLY A 94 -11.24 20.40 -1.81
C GLY A 94 -11.55 19.13 -2.61
N HIS A 95 -12.17 19.33 -3.78
CA HIS A 95 -12.80 18.27 -4.58
C HIS A 95 -11.79 17.25 -5.14
N ASN A 96 -10.60 17.70 -5.56
CA ASN A 96 -9.57 16.80 -6.08
C ASN A 96 -9.04 15.84 -5.01
N SER A 97 -8.81 16.33 -3.79
CA SER A 97 -8.35 15.49 -2.67
C SER A 97 -9.45 14.54 -2.20
N TYR A 98 -10.71 14.96 -2.28
CA TYR A 98 -11.86 14.08 -2.04
C TYR A 98 -11.87 12.91 -3.04
N PHE A 99 -11.85 13.19 -4.34
CA PHE A 99 -11.87 12.15 -5.38
C PHE A 99 -10.72 11.15 -5.20
N VAL A 100 -9.51 11.66 -4.99
CA VAL A 100 -8.33 10.81 -4.79
C VAL A 100 -8.45 9.96 -3.51
N THR A 101 -9.01 10.50 -2.43
CA THR A 101 -9.24 9.76 -1.19
C THR A 101 -10.26 8.64 -1.38
N VAL A 102 -11.40 8.92 -2.03
CA VAL A 102 -12.47 7.94 -2.26
C VAL A 102 -11.99 6.76 -3.10
N VAL A 103 -11.32 7.03 -4.22
CA VAL A 103 -10.80 5.97 -5.08
C VAL A 103 -9.72 5.15 -4.35
N SER A 104 -8.80 5.83 -3.66
CA SER A 104 -7.74 5.14 -2.91
C SER A 104 -8.32 4.30 -1.78
N PHE A 105 -9.42 4.73 -1.16
CA PHE A 105 -10.14 3.98 -0.12
C PHE A 105 -10.69 2.67 -0.68
N TYR A 106 -11.46 2.71 -1.78
CA TYR A 106 -11.98 1.48 -2.38
C TYR A 106 -10.87 0.53 -2.85
N TRP A 107 -9.77 1.08 -3.36
CA TRP A 107 -8.62 0.28 -3.76
C TRP A 107 -7.92 -0.38 -2.55
N THR A 108 -7.87 0.32 -1.42
CA THR A 108 -7.34 -0.21 -0.16
C THR A 108 -8.23 -1.33 0.37
N VAL A 109 -9.57 -1.22 0.23
CA VAL A 109 -10.51 -2.26 0.68
C VAL A 109 -10.24 -3.56 -0.07
N LEU A 110 -10.04 -3.49 -1.38
CA LEU A 110 -9.74 -4.66 -2.20
C LEU A 110 -8.41 -5.33 -1.82
N ARG A 111 -7.36 -4.53 -1.54
CA ARG A 111 -6.07 -5.08 -1.07
C ARG A 111 -6.20 -5.74 0.30
N CYS A 112 -6.90 -5.10 1.22
CA CYS A 112 -7.12 -5.62 2.56
C CYS A 112 -7.97 -6.91 2.53
N LEU A 113 -8.95 -6.98 1.62
CA LEU A 113 -9.75 -8.19 1.39
C LEU A 113 -8.89 -9.33 0.80
N SER A 114 -8.07 -9.05 -0.22
CA SER A 114 -7.11 -10.02 -0.77
C SER A 114 -6.19 -10.57 0.33
N PHE A 115 -5.64 -9.70 1.19
CA PHE A 115 -4.82 -10.11 2.33
C PHE A 115 -5.58 -11.04 3.30
N CYS A 116 -6.84 -10.74 3.61
CA CYS A 116 -7.66 -11.59 4.47
C CYS A 116 -7.89 -12.98 3.86
N MET A 117 -8.13 -13.03 2.55
CA MET A 117 -8.34 -14.29 1.81
C MET A 117 -7.08 -15.13 1.75
N ASP A 118 -5.91 -14.52 1.50
CA ASP A 118 -4.62 -15.21 1.50
C ASP A 118 -4.32 -15.79 2.89
N CYS A 119 -4.61 -15.03 3.96
CA CYS A 119 -4.47 -15.51 5.33
C CYS A 119 -5.41 -16.67 5.68
N ASN A 120 -6.62 -16.69 5.11
CA ASN A 120 -7.60 -17.74 5.36
C ASN A 120 -7.26 -19.02 4.57
N SER A 121 -6.92 -18.89 3.29
CA SER A 121 -6.60 -20.02 2.40
C SER A 121 -5.36 -20.79 2.90
N GLY A 122 -4.32 -20.06 3.33
CA GLY A 122 -3.14 -20.68 3.94
C GLY A 122 -3.45 -21.42 5.25
N SER A 123 -4.57 -21.11 5.92
CA SER A 123 -5.01 -21.84 7.11
C SER A 123 -5.78 -23.13 6.78
N GLU A 124 -6.55 -23.15 5.70
CA GLU A 124 -7.27 -24.34 5.23
C GLU A 124 -6.31 -25.41 4.73
N ASP A 125 -5.28 -25.00 3.99
CA ASP A 125 -4.19 -25.88 3.54
C ASP A 125 -3.37 -26.44 4.72
N GLU A 126 -3.15 -25.65 5.78
CA GLU A 126 -2.48 -26.10 7.02
C GLU A 126 -3.35 -27.04 7.86
N ILE A 127 -4.68 -26.89 7.85
CA ILE A 127 -5.61 -27.81 8.52
C ILE A 127 -5.64 -29.16 7.79
N ALA A 128 -5.60 -29.14 6.45
CA ALA A 128 -5.55 -30.35 5.63
C ALA A 128 -4.18 -31.06 5.72
N ALA A 129 -3.08 -30.31 5.74
CA ALA A 129 -1.73 -30.83 5.91
C ALA A 129 -1.33 -30.74 7.39
N ASN A 130 -1.70 -31.73 8.20
CA ASN A 130 -1.49 -31.94 9.65
C ASN A 130 -0.06 -31.65 10.20
N ARG A 131 0.48 -30.45 9.97
CA ARG A 131 1.77 -29.93 10.41
C ARG A 131 1.48 -28.84 11.42
N ARG A 132 1.77 -29.17 12.68
CA ARG A 132 1.84 -28.22 13.79
C ARG A 132 2.89 -27.15 13.50
N GLY A 133 2.47 -26.10 12.82
CA GLY A 133 3.28 -24.92 12.59
C GLY A 133 2.33 -23.77 12.38
N ARG A 134 1.77 -23.25 13.47
CA ARG A 134 0.98 -22.01 13.48
C ARG A 134 1.80 -20.93 12.79
N ARG A 135 1.63 -20.71 11.48
CA ARG A 135 2.26 -19.57 10.81
C ARG A 135 1.79 -18.34 11.57
N ARG A 136 2.73 -17.66 12.23
CA ARG A 136 2.49 -16.38 12.88
C ARG A 136 1.95 -15.45 11.79
N LEU A 137 0.82 -14.80 12.05
CA LEU A 137 0.33 -13.71 11.22
C LEU A 137 1.51 -12.79 10.88
N PRO A 138 1.65 -12.37 9.61
CA PRO A 138 2.69 -11.43 9.24
C PRO A 138 2.58 -10.17 10.09
N SER A 139 3.74 -9.53 10.34
CA SER A 139 3.79 -8.32 11.16
C SER A 139 2.82 -7.26 10.63
N TYR A 140 2.04 -6.66 11.54
CA TYR A 140 1.08 -5.58 11.22
C TYR A 140 1.68 -4.49 10.32
N TRP A 141 2.95 -4.15 10.54
CA TRP A 141 3.65 -3.14 9.73
C TRP A 141 3.93 -3.59 8.30
N LYS A 142 4.15 -4.89 8.07
CA LYS A 142 4.32 -5.44 6.72
C LYS A 142 2.99 -5.39 5.96
N THR A 143 1.88 -5.77 6.60
CA THR A 143 0.55 -5.74 5.96
C THR A 143 0.08 -4.31 5.72
N LEU A 144 0.36 -3.39 6.65
CA LEU A 144 0.05 -1.97 6.49
C LEU A 144 0.86 -1.34 5.36
N SER A 145 2.13 -1.75 5.20
CA SER A 145 2.98 -1.28 4.09
C SER A 145 2.44 -1.68 2.72
N TYR A 146 1.78 -2.84 2.63
CA TYR A 146 1.12 -3.34 1.42
C TYR A 146 -0.17 -2.58 1.13
N ALA A 147 -1.03 -2.41 2.13
CA ALA A 147 -2.30 -1.70 1.98
C ALA A 147 -2.07 -0.24 1.53
N VAL A 148 -1.11 0.45 2.17
CA VAL A 148 -0.85 1.89 1.97
C VAL A 148 0.32 2.14 1.01
N TYR A 149 0.76 1.16 0.21
CA TYR A 149 1.89 1.37 -0.68
C TYR A 149 1.58 2.48 -1.71
N LEU A 150 2.39 3.52 -1.70
CA LEU A 150 2.11 4.80 -2.36
C LEU A 150 2.12 4.78 -3.90
N PRO A 151 3.04 4.07 -4.59
CA PRO A 151 3.03 4.03 -6.04
C PRO A 151 1.73 3.46 -6.63
N PRO A 152 1.12 2.40 -6.06
CA PRO A 152 -0.14 1.89 -6.56
C PRO A 152 -1.39 2.43 -5.85
N LEU A 153 -1.28 3.29 -4.83
CA LEU A 153 -2.39 3.69 -3.94
C LEU A 153 -3.65 4.18 -4.69
N PHE A 154 -3.46 4.88 -5.80
CA PHE A 154 -4.56 5.51 -6.54
C PHE A 154 -4.84 4.87 -7.91
N LEU A 155 -3.82 4.36 -8.62
CA LEU A 155 -3.92 3.89 -10.01
C LEU A 155 -3.04 2.67 -10.31
N GLY A 156 -2.41 2.07 -9.31
CA GLY A 156 -1.55 0.91 -9.58
C GLY A 156 -2.35 -0.39 -9.62
N PRO A 157 -1.77 -1.42 -10.26
CA PRO A 157 -2.42 -2.71 -10.36
C PRO A 157 -2.77 -3.27 -8.97
N LEU A 158 -3.89 -3.99 -8.90
CA LEU A 158 -4.18 -4.88 -7.78
C LEU A 158 -3.16 -6.01 -7.83
N GLN A 159 -2.08 -5.84 -7.08
CA GLN A 159 -1.06 -6.87 -6.85
C GLN A 159 -1.47 -7.64 -5.60
N ASN A 160 -1.39 -8.98 -5.63
CA ASN A 160 -1.67 -9.82 -4.46
C ASN A 160 -0.63 -9.64 -3.35
N TYR A 161 -0.99 -10.02 -2.12
CA TYR A 161 -0.12 -9.84 -0.96
C TYR A 161 1.16 -10.67 -1.05
N GLU A 162 1.06 -11.93 -1.49
CA GLU A 162 2.23 -12.81 -1.64
C GLU A 162 3.21 -12.32 -2.71
N ASP A 163 2.71 -11.83 -3.84
CA ASP A 163 3.53 -11.26 -4.91
C ASP A 163 4.23 -9.99 -4.46
N PHE A 164 3.56 -9.17 -3.65
CA PHE A 164 4.16 -7.98 -3.05
C PHE A 164 5.27 -8.34 -2.08
N LEU A 165 5.04 -9.29 -1.17
CA LEU A 165 6.07 -9.78 -0.25
C LEU A 165 7.27 -10.36 -1.01
N CYS A 166 7.03 -11.20 -2.02
CA CYS A 166 8.08 -11.80 -2.82
C CYS A 166 8.90 -10.74 -3.58
N SER A 167 8.26 -9.65 -4.00
CA SER A 167 8.94 -8.52 -4.64
C SER A 167 9.68 -7.62 -3.65
N ALA A 168 9.16 -7.45 -2.44
CA ALA A 168 9.74 -6.61 -1.40
C ALA A 168 10.94 -7.28 -0.70
N GLU A 169 10.91 -8.60 -0.54
CA GLU A 169 11.96 -9.40 0.10
C GLU A 169 13.06 -9.85 -0.87
N LYS A 170 12.86 -9.73 -2.19
CA LYS A 170 13.92 -9.99 -3.17
C LYS A 170 15.13 -9.09 -2.87
N PRO A 171 16.34 -9.67 -2.72
CA PRO A 171 17.55 -8.88 -2.55
C PRO A 171 17.70 -7.95 -3.75
N LYS A 172 17.63 -6.65 -3.51
CA LYS A 172 17.86 -5.66 -4.56
C LYS A 172 19.32 -5.83 -5.04
N PRO A 173 19.56 -5.91 -6.36
CA PRO A 173 20.90 -6.11 -6.90
C PRO A 173 21.85 -5.04 -6.35
N ALA A 174 23.07 -5.44 -6.01
CA ALA A 174 24.07 -4.55 -5.47
C ALA A 174 24.35 -3.42 -6.47
N PHE A 175 24.31 -2.19 -5.97
CA PHE A 175 24.48 -0.98 -6.77
C PHE A 175 25.88 -0.91 -7.37
N THR A 176 26.03 -1.41 -8.60
CA THR A 176 27.29 -1.24 -9.33
C THR A 176 27.30 0.17 -9.89
N MET A 177 28.33 0.98 -9.60
CA MET A 177 28.47 2.37 -10.07
C MET A 177 28.19 2.53 -11.58
N ARG A 178 28.42 1.48 -12.37
CA ARG A 178 28.07 1.40 -13.79
C ARG A 178 26.59 1.58 -14.10
N GLU A 179 25.69 1.02 -13.30
CA GLU A 179 24.24 1.13 -13.52
C GLU A 179 23.72 2.53 -13.20
N PHE A 180 24.30 3.19 -12.19
CA PHE A 180 23.99 4.59 -11.89
C PHE A 180 24.41 5.50 -13.04
N ILE A 181 25.64 5.33 -13.53
CA ILE A 181 26.14 6.10 -14.67
C ILE A 181 25.28 5.85 -15.92
N ALA A 182 24.90 4.58 -16.19
CA ALA A 182 24.03 4.22 -17.31
C ALA A 182 22.62 4.82 -17.18
N CYS A 183 22.06 4.86 -15.97
CA CYS A 183 20.74 5.45 -15.72
C CYS A 183 20.77 6.98 -15.85
N VAL A 184 21.82 7.63 -15.33
CA VAL A 184 22.04 9.08 -15.48
C VAL A 184 22.27 9.46 -16.93
N THR A 185 23.10 8.73 -17.68
CA THR A 185 23.31 8.98 -19.13
C THR A 185 22.05 8.70 -19.94
N GLY A 186 21.26 7.68 -19.57
CA GLY A 186 19.95 7.40 -20.15
C GLY A 186 18.99 8.58 -19.97
N LEU A 187 18.84 9.08 -18.74
CA LEU A 187 18.03 10.26 -18.41
C LEU A 187 18.53 11.54 -19.10
N LEU A 188 19.85 11.73 -19.17
CA LEU A 188 20.45 12.87 -19.86
C LEU A 188 20.13 12.83 -21.35
N ARG A 189 20.21 11.64 -21.96
CA ARG A 189 19.91 11.43 -23.38
C ARG A 189 18.44 11.67 -23.70
N THR A 190 17.51 11.23 -22.85
CA THR A 190 16.08 11.54 -23.03
C THR A 190 15.79 13.02 -22.79
N LEU A 191 16.43 13.66 -21.80
CA LEU A 191 16.28 15.10 -21.56
C LEU A 191 16.78 15.94 -22.75
N VAL A 192 17.93 15.55 -23.33
CA VAL A 192 18.47 16.18 -24.54
C VAL A 192 17.52 15.99 -25.72
N HIS A 193 16.98 14.78 -25.94
CA HIS A 193 15.97 14.57 -26.99
C HIS A 193 14.69 15.41 -26.78
N PHE A 194 14.27 15.59 -25.54
CA PHE A 194 13.07 16.36 -25.20
C PHE A 194 13.28 17.88 -25.30
N LEU A 195 14.53 18.36 -25.15
CA LEU A 195 14.90 19.76 -25.34
C LEU A 195 15.20 20.12 -26.81
N LEU A 196 15.43 19.12 -27.66
CA LEU A 196 15.80 19.27 -29.08
C LEU A 196 14.61 19.04 -30.03
N MET A 197 13.46 18.59 -29.51
CA MET A 197 12.14 18.72 -30.14
C MET A 197 11.44 19.99 -29.65
#